data_AF-A0A016W4Y0-F1
#
_entry.id   AF-A0A016W4Y0-F1
#
_cell.length_a   1.000
_cell.length_b   1.000
_cell.length_c   1.000
_cell.angle_alpha   90.00
_cell.angle_beta   90.00
_cell.angle_gamma   90.00
#
_symmetry.space_group_name_H-M   'P 1'
#
loop_
_entity.id
_entity.type
_entity.pdbx_description
1 polymer ?
#
loop_
_entity_poly.entity_id
_entity_poly.type
_entity_poly.pdbx_seq_one_letter_code
_entity_poly.pdbx_strand_id
1 'polypeptide(L)'
;MTAKKVLKKKKTECKEEVSSTLDPTELVKQYDEVGGFFSSLFTTSIVWQQLLEDQCNCFKNVGIGTSLRRLNSRFLAVIKKTPTVSKDDFKHLPKTERGSALRKALKKNKRARQAEREKLRETLGDAAPAKEVPKTIESTREYDETMVQEDDEEVEHDEAHDEFASYFNRERTPKVLITMSPFAKKTTWKFCFELQKCIPNAEIFSRKGVPLKKVVKQAISRSYTDLIVVHEDQKKPNGIIFCHLPEGPTAYFKINSLRFTKDIPRAGESTSHYPEVILNNFNTRLGHTTARMFACLFPHDPKFTGRRVVTFHNQRDYVFFRHHRYEFKKEGQKAALLELGPRFTLRLKWLQKGTFDTKWGEFEWVLKRHEMETSRRRFFL
;
A
#
# COMPACT_ATOMS: atom_id res chain seq x y z
N MET A 1 20.31 1.45 72.65
CA MET A 1 20.11 0.35 71.65
C MET A 1 19.78 0.97 70.30
N THR A 2 20.59 0.72 69.28
CA THR A 2 20.46 1.35 67.95
C THR A 2 19.19 0.88 67.22
N ALA A 3 18.53 1.78 66.49
CA ALA A 3 17.27 1.55 65.75
C ALA A 3 17.27 0.28 64.86
N LYS A 4 18.44 -0.15 64.38
CA LYS A 4 18.61 -1.43 63.65
C LYS A 4 18.28 -2.68 64.49
N LYS A 5 18.55 -2.70 65.79
CA LYS A 5 18.19 -3.83 66.68
C LYS A 5 16.68 -3.89 66.94
N VAL A 6 16.02 -2.74 67.04
CA VAL A 6 14.55 -2.64 67.19
C VAL A 6 13.84 -3.08 65.91
N LEU A 7 14.36 -2.70 64.74
CA LEU A 7 13.80 -3.10 63.45
C LEU A 7 13.99 -4.61 63.16
N LYS A 8 15.12 -5.18 63.60
CA LYS A 8 15.41 -6.61 63.43
C LYS A 8 14.53 -7.46 64.35
N LYS A 9 14.28 -7.01 65.59
CA LYS A 9 13.38 -7.67 66.54
C LYS A 9 11.91 -7.64 66.08
N LYS A 10 11.43 -6.49 65.57
CA LYS A 10 10.08 -6.37 64.97
C LYS A 10 9.91 -7.21 63.69
N LYS A 11 10.98 -7.41 62.91
CA LYS A 11 10.95 -8.30 61.72
C LYS A 11 10.89 -9.79 62.06
N THR A 12 11.46 -10.20 63.20
CA THR A 12 11.34 -11.58 63.71
C THR A 12 9.99 -11.81 64.37
N GLU A 13 9.48 -10.85 65.15
CA GLU A 13 8.14 -10.93 65.77
C GLU A 13 7.02 -10.99 64.71
N CYS A 14 7.08 -10.17 63.63
CA CYS A 14 6.13 -10.30 62.51
C CYS A 14 6.30 -11.57 61.67
N LYS A 15 7.46 -12.25 61.73
CA LYS A 15 7.65 -13.54 61.03
C LYS A 15 7.11 -14.71 61.83
N GLU A 16 7.13 -14.62 63.17
CA GLU A 16 6.54 -15.61 64.06
C GLU A 16 5.02 -15.49 64.14
N GLU A 17 4.45 -14.27 64.10
CA GLU A 17 2.99 -14.06 64.03
C GLU A 17 2.36 -14.50 62.69
N VAL A 18 3.09 -14.38 61.57
CA VAL A 18 2.59 -14.81 60.25
C VAL A 18 2.74 -16.33 60.05
N SER A 19 3.52 -17.00 60.91
CA SER A 19 3.76 -18.44 60.84
C SER A 19 2.70 -19.29 61.56
N SER A 20 1.82 -18.71 62.38
CA SER A 20 0.95 -19.48 63.28
C SER A 20 -0.56 -19.38 63.01
N THR A 21 -1.03 -18.64 62.00
CA THR A 21 -2.49 -18.43 61.84
C THR A 21 -3.09 -18.53 60.45
N LEU A 22 -2.40 -19.03 59.40
CA LEU A 22 -3.08 -19.29 58.11
C LEU A 22 -2.49 -20.51 57.39
N ASP A 23 -3.22 -21.63 57.39
CA ASP A 23 -2.90 -22.83 56.61
C ASP A 23 -3.16 -22.58 55.11
N PRO A 24 -2.17 -22.74 54.22
CA PRO A 24 -2.32 -22.54 52.77
C PRO A 24 -3.41 -23.40 52.13
N THR A 25 -3.82 -24.51 52.77
CA THR A 25 -4.88 -25.38 52.25
C THR A 25 -6.30 -24.86 52.52
N GLU A 26 -6.50 -23.95 53.49
CA GLU A 26 -7.80 -23.30 53.75
C GLU A 26 -8.07 -22.16 52.76
N LEU A 27 -7.05 -21.43 52.33
CA LEU A 27 -7.14 -20.38 51.30
C LEU A 27 -7.50 -20.94 49.92
N VAL A 28 -7.06 -22.16 49.61
CA VAL A 28 -7.43 -22.85 48.35
C VAL A 28 -8.87 -23.35 48.40
N LYS A 29 -9.36 -23.82 49.56
CA LYS A 29 -10.77 -24.21 49.74
C LYS A 29 -11.73 -23.02 49.68
N GLN A 30 -11.36 -21.87 50.25
CA GLN A 30 -12.13 -20.63 50.08
C GLN A 30 -12.14 -20.13 48.63
N TYR A 31 -11.10 -20.38 47.85
CA TYR A 31 -11.08 -20.08 46.41
C TYR A 31 -11.92 -21.06 45.58
N ASP A 32 -11.99 -22.34 45.96
CA ASP A 32 -12.79 -23.36 45.28
C ASP A 32 -14.31 -23.24 45.61
N GLU A 33 -14.70 -22.83 46.82
CA GLU A 33 -16.11 -22.56 47.16
C GLU A 33 -16.67 -21.33 46.43
N VAL A 34 -15.83 -20.36 46.10
CA VAL A 34 -16.21 -19.19 45.27
C VAL A 34 -16.15 -19.52 43.77
N GLY A 35 -15.41 -20.55 43.37
CA GLY A 35 -15.26 -21.01 41.99
C GLY A 35 -16.48 -21.77 41.42
N GLY A 36 -17.40 -22.24 42.28
CA GLY A 36 -18.56 -23.03 41.88
C GLY A 36 -19.80 -22.23 41.41
N PHE A 37 -19.84 -20.91 41.60
CA PHE A 37 -21.08 -20.13 41.42
C PHE A 37 -21.10 -19.16 40.23
N PHE A 38 -20.06 -19.10 39.40
CA PHE A 38 -19.98 -18.18 38.26
C PHE A 38 -19.69 -18.90 36.93
N SER A 39 -20.63 -19.74 36.48
CA SER A 39 -20.66 -20.23 35.09
C SER A 39 -21.64 -19.45 34.18
N SER A 40 -22.31 -18.40 34.65
CA SER A 40 -23.37 -17.72 33.88
C SER A 40 -23.22 -16.22 33.61
N LEU A 41 -22.12 -15.55 33.97
CA LEU A 41 -21.96 -14.10 33.75
C LEU A 41 -20.56 -13.74 33.21
N PHE A 42 -20.29 -14.10 31.96
CA PHE A 42 -19.14 -13.59 31.21
C PHE A 42 -19.53 -12.40 30.33
N THR A 43 -19.95 -11.31 30.97
CA THR A 43 -20.01 -9.97 30.39
C THR A 43 -19.59 -8.97 31.45
N THR A 44 -18.27 -8.78 31.63
CA THR A 44 -17.63 -7.52 32.05
C THR A 44 -16.16 -7.78 32.37
N SER A 45 -15.28 -7.54 31.40
CA SER A 45 -13.82 -7.42 31.65
C SER A 45 -13.47 -6.15 32.45
N ILE A 46 -14.43 -5.25 32.67
CA ILE A 46 -14.23 -3.93 33.29
C ILE A 46 -14.33 -4.00 34.81
N VAL A 47 -15.26 -4.78 35.37
CA VAL A 47 -15.37 -4.93 36.83
C VAL A 47 -14.11 -5.57 37.42
N TRP A 48 -13.50 -6.51 36.70
CA TRP A 48 -12.24 -7.13 37.08
C TRP A 48 -11.03 -6.19 36.96
N GLN A 49 -11.01 -5.27 35.98
CA GLN A 49 -9.96 -4.25 35.87
C GLN A 49 -10.09 -3.17 36.94
N GLN A 50 -11.31 -2.74 37.27
CA GLN A 50 -11.58 -1.79 38.34
C GLN A 50 -11.25 -2.37 39.72
N LEU A 51 -11.64 -3.63 39.99
CA LEU A 51 -11.27 -4.34 41.21
C LEU A 51 -9.75 -4.56 41.32
N LEU A 52 -9.06 -4.82 40.20
CA LEU A 52 -7.60 -4.93 40.19
C LEU A 52 -6.89 -3.58 40.39
N GLU A 53 -7.44 -2.46 39.91
CA GLU A 53 -6.92 -1.12 40.17
C GLU A 53 -7.17 -0.68 41.62
N ASP A 54 -8.32 -1.04 42.20
CA ASP A 54 -8.63 -0.80 43.61
C ASP A 54 -7.78 -1.69 44.54
N GLN A 55 -7.54 -2.95 44.17
CA GLN A 55 -6.58 -3.81 44.88
C GLN A 55 -5.14 -3.30 44.71
N CYS A 56 -4.74 -2.80 43.54
CA CYS A 56 -3.43 -2.16 43.34
C CYS A 56 -3.27 -0.89 44.18
N ASN A 57 -4.34 -0.13 44.41
CA ASN A 57 -4.32 1.04 45.28
C ASN A 57 -4.19 0.67 46.77
N CYS A 58 -4.74 -0.46 47.21
CA CYS A 58 -4.46 -1.01 48.55
C CYS A 58 -3.01 -1.48 48.72
N PHE A 59 -2.37 -2.00 47.67
CA PHE A 59 -0.98 -2.49 47.71
C PHE A 59 0.10 -1.42 47.43
N LYS A 60 -0.27 -0.17 47.13
CA LYS A 60 0.72 0.93 46.96
C LYS A 60 1.55 1.21 48.21
N ASN A 61 1.13 0.72 49.39
CA ASN A 61 1.88 0.84 50.63
C ASN A 61 2.91 -0.28 50.86
N VAL A 62 3.05 -1.25 49.94
CA VAL A 62 4.08 -2.31 50.02
C VAL A 62 4.70 -2.46 48.63
N GLY A 63 5.96 -2.08 48.46
CA GLY A 63 6.67 -1.92 47.17
C GLY A 63 6.74 -3.15 46.23
N ILE A 64 5.60 -3.55 45.66
CA ILE A 64 5.40 -4.70 44.76
C ILE A 64 5.05 -4.25 43.31
N GLY A 65 4.93 -2.93 43.08
CA GLY A 65 4.39 -2.34 41.85
C GLY A 65 5.18 -2.58 40.54
N THR A 66 6.42 -3.06 40.60
CA THR A 66 7.21 -3.44 39.40
C THR A 66 6.94 -4.87 38.94
N SER A 67 6.65 -5.80 39.87
CA SER A 67 6.30 -7.19 39.56
C SER A 67 4.91 -7.30 38.93
N LEU A 68 3.93 -6.56 39.49
CA LEU A 68 2.55 -6.57 39.01
C LEU A 68 2.41 -6.04 37.57
N ARG A 69 3.10 -4.94 37.22
CA ARG A 69 3.08 -4.40 35.84
C ARG A 69 3.65 -5.39 34.82
N ARG A 70 4.70 -6.11 35.19
CA ARG A 70 5.33 -7.12 34.32
C ARG A 70 4.43 -8.35 34.14
N LEU A 71 3.77 -8.80 35.21
CA LEU A 71 2.76 -9.87 35.17
C LEU A 71 1.56 -9.45 34.30
N ASN A 72 1.06 -8.23 34.46
CA ASN A 72 -0.07 -7.71 33.69
C ASN A 72 0.25 -7.60 32.18
N SER A 73 1.46 -7.16 31.83
CA SER A 73 1.92 -7.13 30.42
C SER A 73 2.02 -8.53 29.80
N ARG A 74 2.50 -9.52 30.55
CA ARG A 74 2.56 -10.92 30.11
C ARG A 74 1.18 -11.54 29.99
N PHE A 75 0.29 -11.26 30.94
CA PHE A 75 -1.08 -11.77 30.94
C PHE A 75 -1.90 -11.21 29.76
N LEU A 76 -1.81 -9.89 29.52
CA LEU A 76 -2.41 -9.24 28.35
C LEU A 76 -1.82 -9.75 27.03
N ALA A 77 -0.52 -10.07 26.99
CA ALA A 77 0.11 -10.67 25.81
C ALA A 77 -0.36 -12.11 25.54
N VAL A 78 -0.67 -12.87 26.59
CA VAL A 78 -1.24 -14.23 26.48
C VAL A 78 -2.69 -14.17 25.97
N ILE A 79 -3.52 -13.29 26.51
CA ILE A 79 -4.92 -13.09 26.06
C ILE A 79 -4.98 -12.59 24.61
N LYS A 80 -4.03 -11.75 24.19
CA LYS A 80 -3.95 -11.31 22.78
C LYS A 80 -3.62 -12.47 21.81
N LYS A 81 -3.00 -13.56 22.29
CA LYS A 81 -2.56 -14.71 21.48
C LYS A 81 -3.56 -15.87 21.45
N THR A 82 -4.47 -15.96 22.43
CA THR A 82 -5.47 -17.05 22.44
C THR A 82 -6.60 -16.75 21.44
N PRO A 83 -6.90 -17.70 20.52
CA PRO A 83 -8.02 -17.55 19.61
C PRO A 83 -9.34 -17.64 20.38
N THR A 84 -10.27 -16.70 20.15
CA THR A 84 -11.59 -16.70 20.83
C THR A 84 -12.50 -17.85 20.41
N VAL A 85 -12.23 -18.47 19.26
CA VAL A 85 -13.00 -19.59 18.72
C VAL A 85 -12.03 -20.51 18.02
N SER A 86 -12.14 -21.80 18.28
CA SER A 86 -11.28 -22.84 17.75
C SER A 86 -11.98 -23.62 16.63
N LYS A 87 -11.24 -24.49 15.94
CA LYS A 87 -11.84 -25.43 14.99
C LYS A 87 -12.72 -26.48 15.70
N ASP A 88 -12.48 -26.72 16.97
CA ASP A 88 -13.16 -27.75 17.75
C ASP A 88 -14.61 -27.37 18.06
N ASP A 89 -14.88 -26.07 18.20
CA ASP A 89 -16.21 -25.51 18.48
C ASP A 89 -17.23 -25.80 17.34
N PHE A 90 -16.74 -26.12 16.14
CA PHE A 90 -17.55 -26.39 14.95
C PHE A 90 -17.53 -27.87 14.52
N LYS A 91 -17.09 -28.79 15.39
CA LYS A 91 -17.06 -30.23 15.09
C LYS A 91 -18.43 -30.82 14.75
N HIS A 92 -19.49 -30.25 15.32
CA HIS A 92 -20.89 -30.63 15.09
C HIS A 92 -21.38 -30.35 13.65
N LEU A 93 -20.69 -29.50 12.89
CA LEU A 93 -21.05 -29.17 11.50
C LEU A 93 -20.41 -30.13 10.48
N PRO A 94 -20.99 -30.27 9.28
CA PRO A 94 -20.37 -30.98 8.15
C PRO A 94 -18.99 -30.40 7.81
N LYS A 95 -18.03 -31.27 7.43
CA LYS A 95 -16.62 -30.90 7.18
C LYS A 95 -16.46 -29.75 6.17
N THR A 96 -17.35 -29.66 5.18
CA THR A 96 -17.42 -28.61 4.15
C THR A 96 -17.76 -27.24 4.73
N GLU A 97 -18.54 -27.18 5.80
CA GLU A 97 -19.09 -25.94 6.38
C GLU A 97 -18.27 -25.40 7.56
N ARG A 98 -17.52 -26.26 8.25
CA ARG A 98 -16.69 -25.88 9.42
C ARG A 98 -15.80 -24.68 9.15
N GLY A 99 -15.15 -24.65 7.98
CA GLY A 99 -14.26 -23.56 7.58
C GLY A 99 -14.99 -22.23 7.37
N SER A 100 -16.22 -22.27 6.82
CA SER A 100 -17.06 -21.09 6.64
C SER A 100 -17.59 -20.57 7.97
N ALA A 101 -18.09 -21.47 8.83
CA ALA A 101 -18.59 -21.15 10.16
C ALA A 101 -17.51 -20.53 11.06
N LEU A 102 -16.30 -21.11 11.08
CA LEU A 102 -15.15 -20.54 11.80
C LEU A 102 -14.80 -19.13 11.30
N ARG A 103 -14.72 -18.92 9.98
CA ARG A 103 -14.44 -17.59 9.41
C ARG A 103 -15.53 -16.58 9.79
N LYS A 104 -16.80 -16.98 9.79
CA LYS A 104 -17.94 -16.13 10.17
C LYS A 104 -17.89 -15.76 11.66
N ALA A 105 -17.62 -16.71 12.54
CA ALA A 105 -17.49 -16.49 13.97
C ALA A 105 -16.29 -15.60 14.32
N LEU A 106 -15.12 -15.86 13.74
CA LEU A 106 -13.94 -14.99 13.91
C LEU A 106 -14.20 -13.56 13.41
N LYS A 107 -14.92 -13.40 12.29
CA LYS A 107 -15.32 -12.08 11.78
C LYS A 107 -16.30 -11.37 12.73
N LYS A 108 -17.26 -12.09 13.32
CA LYS A 108 -18.19 -11.56 14.32
C LYS A 108 -17.45 -11.09 15.58
N ASN A 109 -16.56 -11.92 16.12
CA ASN A 109 -15.78 -11.58 17.32
C ASN A 109 -14.81 -10.41 17.08
N LYS A 110 -14.21 -10.33 15.87
CA LYS A 110 -13.40 -9.18 15.48
C LYS A 110 -14.21 -7.88 15.46
N ARG A 111 -15.43 -7.91 14.91
CA ARG A 111 -16.34 -6.74 14.88
C ARG A 111 -16.78 -6.33 16.29
N ALA A 112 -17.14 -7.30 17.14
CA ALA A 112 -17.50 -7.03 18.53
C ALA A 112 -16.35 -6.33 19.28
N ARG A 113 -15.12 -6.86 19.19
CA ARG A 113 -13.93 -6.22 19.78
C ARG A 113 -13.64 -4.83 19.21
N GLN A 114 -13.92 -4.59 17.93
CA GLN A 114 -13.75 -3.27 17.34
C GLN A 114 -14.77 -2.27 17.88
N ALA A 115 -16.05 -2.66 17.98
CA ALA A 115 -17.11 -1.83 18.53
C ALA A 115 -16.90 -1.53 20.02
N GLU A 116 -16.45 -2.50 20.81
CA GLU A 116 -16.08 -2.28 22.22
C GLU A 116 -14.92 -1.29 22.36
N ARG A 117 -13.87 -1.42 21.53
CA ARG A 117 -12.76 -0.46 21.51
C ARG A 117 -13.21 0.93 21.08
N GLU A 118 -14.14 1.04 20.16
CA GLU A 118 -14.67 2.33 19.71
C GLU A 118 -15.46 3.02 20.82
N LYS A 119 -16.35 2.29 21.50
CA LYS A 119 -17.05 2.77 22.70
C LYS A 119 -16.08 3.21 23.79
N LEU A 120 -15.06 2.40 24.07
CA LEU A 120 -14.03 2.74 25.08
C LEU A 120 -13.26 4.01 24.70
N ARG A 121 -13.00 4.23 23.40
CA ARG A 121 -12.33 5.45 22.92
C ARG A 121 -13.23 6.68 23.04
N GLU A 122 -14.52 6.52 22.77
CA GLU A 122 -15.52 7.59 22.95
C GLU A 122 -15.62 7.99 24.42
N THR A 123 -15.59 7.02 25.35
CA THR A 123 -15.63 7.31 26.80
C THR A 123 -14.33 7.91 27.34
N LEU A 124 -13.17 7.52 26.79
CA LEU A 124 -11.87 7.98 27.27
C LEU A 124 -11.42 9.29 26.60
N GLY A 125 -12.04 9.70 25.49
CA GLY A 125 -11.69 10.91 24.76
C GLY A 125 -10.18 10.99 24.46
N ASP A 126 -9.53 12.05 24.92
CA ASP A 126 -8.10 12.32 24.72
C ASP A 126 -7.17 11.39 25.52
N ALA A 127 -7.67 10.71 26.55
CA ALA A 127 -6.90 9.72 27.33
C ALA A 127 -6.86 8.34 26.65
N ALA A 128 -7.54 8.18 25.50
CA ALA A 128 -7.60 6.91 24.80
C ALA A 128 -6.25 6.55 24.15
N PRO A 129 -5.78 5.29 24.28
CA PRO A 129 -4.56 4.87 23.61
C PRO A 129 -4.68 5.01 22.09
N ALA A 130 -3.68 5.61 21.48
CA ALA A 130 -3.62 5.81 20.04
C ALA A 130 -3.79 4.48 19.29
N LYS A 131 -4.53 4.52 18.18
CA LYS A 131 -4.76 3.33 17.36
C LYS A 131 -3.42 2.85 16.80
N GLU A 132 -3.01 1.64 17.17
CA GLU A 132 -1.83 0.99 16.59
C GLU A 132 -1.98 0.90 15.06
N VAL A 133 -1.20 1.70 14.33
CA VAL A 133 -1.15 1.65 12.87
C VAL A 133 -0.35 0.41 12.46
N PRO A 134 -0.89 -0.48 11.61
CA PRO A 134 -0.15 -1.65 11.18
C PRO A 134 1.09 -1.21 10.40
N LYS A 135 2.24 -1.79 10.72
CA LYS A 135 3.48 -1.62 9.94
C LYS A 135 3.29 -2.30 8.58
N THR A 136 2.92 -1.52 7.57
CA THR A 136 2.87 -1.95 6.17
C THR A 136 4.29 -2.02 5.59
N ILE A 137 4.46 -2.76 4.49
CA ILE A 137 5.77 -2.85 3.81
C ILE A 137 6.26 -1.46 3.41
N GLU A 138 5.34 -0.61 2.95
CA GLU A 138 5.58 0.78 2.58
C GLU A 138 6.00 1.63 3.79
N SER A 139 5.38 1.45 4.97
CA SER A 139 5.79 2.16 6.19
C SER A 139 7.15 1.73 6.73
N THR A 140 7.58 0.51 6.37
CA THR A 140 8.90 -0.03 6.73
C THR A 140 9.87 0.03 5.56
N ARG A 141 9.64 0.93 4.58
CA ARG A 141 10.55 1.14 3.44
C ARG A 141 11.93 1.48 3.98
N GLU A 142 12.94 0.86 3.38
CA GLU A 142 14.33 1.22 3.64
C GLU A 142 14.58 2.63 3.09
N TYR A 143 15.20 3.49 3.89
CA TYR A 143 15.54 4.84 3.44
C TYR A 143 16.43 4.76 2.20
N ASP A 144 16.05 5.52 1.18
CA ASP A 144 16.78 5.64 -0.08
C ASP A 144 17.31 7.07 -0.15
N GLU A 145 18.60 7.22 -0.41
CA GLU A 145 19.28 8.51 -0.50
C GLU A 145 18.78 9.35 -1.69
N THR A 146 18.22 8.70 -2.71
CA THR A 146 17.70 9.35 -3.92
C THR A 146 16.26 9.89 -3.79
N MET A 147 15.70 9.86 -2.58
CA MET A 147 14.37 10.41 -2.29
C MET A 147 14.41 11.93 -2.36
N VAL A 148 13.59 12.49 -3.23
CA VAL A 148 13.47 13.93 -3.45
C VAL A 148 12.72 14.56 -2.27
N GLN A 149 13.25 15.66 -1.74
CA GLN A 149 12.55 16.52 -0.80
C GLN A 149 11.78 17.60 -1.56
N GLU A 150 10.66 18.07 -1.02
CA GLU A 150 9.78 19.03 -1.73
C GLU A 150 10.47 20.37 -2.05
N ASP A 151 11.45 20.81 -1.24
CA ASP A 151 12.14 22.10 -1.37
C ASP A 151 13.61 21.94 -1.85
N ASP A 152 13.91 20.91 -2.65
CA ASP A 152 15.27 20.68 -3.17
C ASP A 152 15.54 21.51 -4.44
N GLU A 153 16.26 22.62 -4.29
CA GLU A 153 16.63 23.55 -5.38
C GLU A 153 17.38 22.85 -6.53
N GLU A 154 18.17 21.80 -6.24
CA GLU A 154 18.91 21.07 -7.27
C GLU A 154 17.94 20.32 -8.20
N VAL A 155 16.92 19.68 -7.61
CA VAL A 155 15.94 18.90 -8.37
C VAL A 155 15.04 19.81 -9.19
N GLU A 156 14.63 20.96 -8.64
CA GLU A 156 13.86 21.94 -9.41
C GLU A 156 14.67 22.48 -10.60
N HIS A 157 15.95 22.78 -10.39
CA HIS A 157 16.83 23.20 -11.47
C HIS A 157 17.01 22.10 -12.53
N ASP A 158 17.21 20.84 -12.13
CA ASP A 158 17.29 19.70 -13.05
C ASP A 158 15.99 19.55 -13.87
N GLU A 159 14.83 19.63 -13.21
CA GLU A 159 13.52 19.52 -13.85
C GLU A 159 13.17 20.69 -14.78
N ALA A 160 13.72 21.88 -14.54
CA ALA A 160 13.51 23.04 -15.41
C ALA A 160 14.32 22.96 -16.72
N HIS A 161 15.43 22.21 -16.73
CA HIS A 161 16.36 22.12 -17.85
C HIS A 161 16.39 20.73 -18.51
N ASP A 162 15.48 19.84 -18.12
CA ASP A 162 15.40 18.49 -18.67
C ASP A 162 14.83 18.44 -20.09
N GLU A 163 14.87 17.26 -20.71
CA GLU A 163 14.35 17.06 -22.06
C GLU A 163 12.83 17.24 -22.16
N PHE A 164 12.13 17.24 -21.03
CA PHE A 164 10.69 17.42 -20.93
C PHE A 164 10.28 18.89 -20.71
N ALA A 165 11.23 19.79 -20.43
CA ALA A 165 10.97 21.18 -20.09
C ALA A 165 10.10 21.89 -21.13
N SER A 166 10.33 21.65 -22.42
CA SER A 166 9.52 22.24 -23.51
C SER A 166 8.03 21.86 -23.43
N TYR A 167 7.71 20.66 -22.95
CA TYR A 167 6.33 20.25 -22.67
C TYR A 167 5.81 21.03 -21.47
N PHE A 168 6.49 20.99 -20.32
CA PHE A 168 6.03 21.66 -19.09
C PHE A 168 5.92 23.19 -19.20
N ASN A 169 6.77 23.81 -20.03
CA ASN A 169 6.71 25.24 -20.39
C ASN A 169 5.60 25.57 -21.40
N ARG A 170 4.83 24.56 -21.83
CA ARG A 170 3.69 24.65 -22.78
C ARG A 170 4.08 25.11 -24.18
N GLU A 171 5.33 24.91 -24.57
CA GLU A 171 5.82 25.29 -25.91
C GLU A 171 5.30 24.33 -26.99
N ARG A 172 5.08 23.06 -26.61
CA ARG A 172 4.69 22.00 -27.56
C ARG A 172 3.52 21.17 -27.06
N THR A 173 2.52 21.00 -27.92
CA THR A 173 1.40 20.09 -27.67
C THR A 173 1.82 18.64 -27.89
N PRO A 174 1.45 17.71 -27.00
CA PRO A 174 1.84 16.31 -27.13
C PRO A 174 1.17 15.66 -28.34
N LYS A 175 2.00 14.95 -29.11
CA LYS A 175 1.59 14.16 -30.27
C LYS A 175 2.28 12.81 -30.20
N VAL A 176 1.49 11.77 -29.94
CA VAL A 176 2.00 10.45 -29.58
C VAL A 176 1.82 9.47 -30.74
N LEU A 177 2.90 8.78 -31.12
CA LEU A 177 2.86 7.69 -32.08
C LEU A 177 2.86 6.35 -31.34
N ILE A 178 1.83 5.55 -31.50
CA ILE A 178 1.76 4.18 -30.97
C ILE A 178 2.13 3.21 -32.09
N THR A 179 3.15 2.40 -31.83
CA THR A 179 3.61 1.34 -32.72
C THR A 179 3.71 0.02 -31.97
N MET A 180 3.92 -1.05 -32.72
CA MET A 180 3.96 -2.41 -32.18
C MET A 180 5.08 -3.22 -32.83
N SER A 181 5.37 -4.40 -32.28
CA SER A 181 6.31 -5.34 -32.89
C SER A 181 5.91 -5.71 -34.34
N PRO A 182 6.88 -6.05 -35.20
CA PRO A 182 6.62 -6.61 -36.52
C PRO A 182 5.60 -7.77 -36.45
N PHE A 183 4.62 -7.75 -37.34
CA PHE A 183 3.61 -8.81 -37.46
C PHE A 183 2.81 -9.12 -36.18
N ALA A 184 2.57 -8.09 -35.35
CA ALA A 184 1.79 -8.18 -34.13
C ALA A 184 0.39 -8.78 -34.36
N LYS A 185 -0.07 -9.57 -33.38
CA LYS A 185 -1.33 -10.31 -33.42
C LYS A 185 -2.50 -9.47 -32.93
N LYS A 186 -3.71 -10.01 -33.15
CA LYS A 186 -4.98 -9.34 -32.84
C LYS A 186 -5.06 -8.84 -31.38
N THR A 187 -4.47 -9.55 -30.43
CA THR A 187 -4.41 -9.19 -29.00
C THR A 187 -3.62 -7.89 -28.76
N THR A 188 -2.46 -7.75 -29.39
CA THR A 188 -1.61 -6.55 -29.32
C THR A 188 -2.25 -5.37 -30.02
N TRP A 189 -2.89 -5.62 -31.17
CA TRP A 189 -3.72 -4.61 -31.84
C TRP A 189 -4.84 -4.09 -30.94
N LYS A 190 -5.60 -4.98 -30.30
CA LYS A 190 -6.64 -4.59 -29.33
C LYS A 190 -6.07 -3.72 -28.22
N PHE A 191 -4.93 -4.07 -27.67
CA PHE A 191 -4.29 -3.29 -26.62
C PHE A 191 -3.88 -1.88 -27.11
N CYS A 192 -3.32 -1.76 -28.31
CA CYS A 192 -2.95 -0.46 -28.88
C CYS A 192 -4.18 0.42 -29.13
N PHE A 193 -5.30 -0.14 -29.59
CA PHE A 193 -6.56 0.61 -29.71
C PHE A 193 -7.10 1.08 -28.36
N GLU A 194 -6.98 0.26 -27.31
CA GLU A 194 -7.36 0.69 -25.96
C GLU A 194 -6.42 1.78 -25.40
N LEU A 195 -5.12 1.70 -25.68
CA LEU A 195 -4.17 2.76 -25.34
C LEU A 195 -4.49 4.06 -26.08
N GLN A 196 -4.82 4.00 -27.38
CA GLN A 196 -5.24 5.16 -28.15
C GLN A 196 -6.51 5.80 -27.60
N LYS A 197 -7.47 5.01 -27.10
CA LYS A 197 -8.64 5.56 -26.40
C LYS A 197 -8.25 6.27 -25.10
N CYS A 198 -7.20 5.80 -24.43
CA CYS A 198 -6.72 6.38 -23.17
C CYS A 198 -5.92 7.67 -23.37
N ILE A 199 -5.12 7.77 -24.44
CA ILE A 199 -4.20 8.88 -24.70
C ILE A 199 -4.76 9.77 -25.82
N PRO A 200 -5.15 11.02 -25.54
CA PRO A 200 -5.58 11.96 -26.58
C PRO A 200 -4.47 12.19 -27.62
N ASN A 201 -4.83 12.51 -28.86
CA ASN A 201 -3.89 12.80 -29.96
C ASN A 201 -2.93 11.64 -30.31
N ALA A 202 -3.23 10.42 -29.88
CA ALA A 202 -2.44 9.25 -30.22
C ALA A 202 -2.81 8.70 -31.61
N GLU A 203 -1.81 8.48 -32.46
CA GLU A 203 -1.95 7.83 -33.77
C GLU A 203 -1.33 6.43 -33.73
N ILE A 204 -2.03 5.43 -34.30
CA ILE A 204 -1.49 4.07 -34.38
C ILE A 204 -0.83 3.85 -35.74
N PHE A 205 0.42 3.38 -35.74
CA PHE A 205 1.16 3.03 -36.95
C PHE A 205 1.72 1.61 -36.89
N SER A 206 1.39 0.81 -37.91
CA SER A 206 1.95 -0.54 -38.05
C SER A 206 3.33 -0.49 -38.68
N ARG A 207 4.34 -0.96 -37.95
CA ARG A 207 5.72 -1.01 -38.43
C ARG A 207 5.93 -1.99 -39.58
N LYS A 208 5.08 -3.02 -39.71
CA LYS A 208 5.29 -4.15 -40.65
C LYS A 208 6.72 -4.69 -40.51
N GLY A 209 7.63 -4.41 -41.45
CA GLY A 209 9.04 -4.80 -41.42
C GLY A 209 10.03 -3.64 -41.19
N VAL A 210 9.57 -2.42 -40.90
CA VAL A 210 10.44 -1.25 -40.76
C VAL A 210 11.23 -1.32 -39.42
N PRO A 211 12.56 -1.17 -39.46
CA PRO A 211 13.40 -1.08 -38.27
C PRO A 211 13.02 0.11 -37.39
N LEU A 212 13.06 -0.07 -36.07
CA LEU A 212 12.62 0.97 -35.12
C LEU A 212 13.41 2.28 -35.27
N LYS A 213 14.71 2.22 -35.53
CA LYS A 213 15.54 3.42 -35.77
C LYS A 213 15.05 4.28 -36.94
N LYS A 214 14.51 3.66 -38.01
CA LYS A 214 13.93 4.40 -39.14
C LYS A 214 12.60 5.05 -38.75
N VAL A 215 11.80 4.36 -37.93
CA VAL A 215 10.53 4.89 -37.40
C VAL A 215 10.79 6.09 -36.52
N VAL A 216 11.80 6.05 -35.65
CA VAL A 216 12.20 7.19 -34.80
C VAL A 216 12.55 8.41 -35.66
N LYS A 217 13.41 8.25 -36.68
CA LYS A 217 13.76 9.34 -37.62
C LYS A 217 12.53 9.91 -38.32
N GLN A 218 11.59 9.05 -38.72
CA GLN A 218 10.34 9.47 -39.38
C GLN A 218 9.36 10.14 -38.40
N ALA A 219 9.34 9.72 -37.14
CA ALA A 219 8.53 10.35 -36.11
C ALA A 219 9.06 11.76 -35.78
N ILE A 220 10.38 11.92 -35.70
CA ILE A 220 11.04 13.22 -35.55
C ILE A 220 10.68 14.13 -36.73
N SER A 221 10.82 13.66 -37.98
CA SER A 221 10.51 14.49 -39.15
C SER A 221 9.04 14.90 -39.26
N ARG A 222 8.13 14.13 -38.64
CA ARG A 222 6.69 14.42 -38.55
C ARG A 222 6.31 15.16 -37.27
N SER A 223 7.29 15.63 -36.50
CA SER A 223 7.09 16.40 -35.28
C SER A 223 6.24 15.66 -34.23
N TYR A 224 6.43 14.36 -34.06
CA TYR A 224 5.92 13.64 -32.88
C TYR A 224 6.72 14.00 -31.63
N THR A 225 6.07 14.05 -30.48
CA THR A 225 6.71 14.26 -29.17
C THR A 225 7.12 12.95 -28.54
N ASP A 226 6.31 11.90 -28.70
CA ASP A 226 6.53 10.63 -28.03
C ASP A 226 6.24 9.46 -28.95
N LEU A 227 7.02 8.39 -28.78
CA LEU A 227 6.86 7.11 -29.45
C LEU A 227 6.64 6.02 -28.41
N ILE A 228 5.50 5.36 -28.48
CA ILE A 228 5.16 4.18 -27.69
C ILE A 228 5.34 2.96 -28.58
N VAL A 229 6.11 1.97 -28.12
CA VAL A 229 6.30 0.70 -28.83
C VAL A 229 5.83 -0.45 -27.97
N VAL A 230 4.76 -1.12 -28.39
CA VAL A 230 4.26 -2.31 -27.70
C VAL A 230 4.95 -3.56 -28.25
N HIS A 231 5.61 -4.29 -27.36
CA HIS A 231 6.22 -5.58 -27.64
C HIS A 231 5.28 -6.74 -27.30
N GLU A 232 5.31 -7.77 -28.14
CA GLU A 232 4.51 -8.97 -28.00
C GLU A 232 5.43 -10.19 -27.82
N ASP A 233 5.05 -11.07 -26.89
CA ASP A 233 5.64 -12.39 -26.72
C ASP A 233 4.52 -13.44 -26.63
N GLN A 234 4.70 -14.59 -27.29
CA GLN A 234 3.71 -15.68 -27.34
C GLN A 234 2.25 -15.22 -27.56
N LYS A 235 2.02 -14.32 -28.53
CA LYS A 235 0.68 -13.78 -28.87
C LYS A 235 0.07 -12.89 -27.78
N LYS A 236 0.85 -12.39 -26.83
CA LYS A 236 0.40 -11.51 -25.75
C LYS A 236 1.31 -10.29 -25.61
N PRO A 237 0.77 -9.09 -25.36
CA PRO A 237 1.58 -7.92 -25.00
C PRO A 237 2.40 -8.21 -23.74
N ASN A 238 3.72 -8.03 -23.82
CA ASN A 238 4.66 -8.33 -22.73
C ASN A 238 5.45 -7.10 -22.29
N GLY A 239 5.70 -6.14 -23.18
CA GLY A 239 6.49 -4.96 -22.85
C GLY A 239 6.02 -3.72 -23.59
N ILE A 240 6.34 -2.56 -23.03
CA ILE A 240 6.11 -1.25 -23.64
C ILE A 240 7.40 -0.45 -23.53
N ILE A 241 7.81 0.16 -24.63
CA ILE A 241 8.89 1.14 -24.65
C ILE A 241 8.23 2.51 -24.81
N PHE A 242 8.57 3.45 -23.93
CA PHE A 242 8.27 4.87 -24.09
C PHE A 242 9.57 5.54 -24.52
N CYS A 243 9.52 6.33 -25.59
CA CYS A 243 10.65 7.07 -26.11
C CYS A 243 10.19 8.50 -26.33
N HIS A 244 10.77 9.45 -25.60
CA HIS A 244 10.54 10.86 -25.83
C HIS A 244 11.40 11.34 -27.02
N LEU A 245 10.88 12.21 -27.85
CA LEU A 245 11.48 12.69 -29.10
C LEU A 245 11.55 14.22 -29.11
N PRO A 246 12.60 14.83 -29.65
CA PRO A 246 13.57 14.25 -30.59
C PRO A 246 14.79 13.56 -29.97
N GLU A 247 15.23 14.00 -28.79
CA GLU A 247 16.44 13.48 -28.12
C GLU A 247 16.18 13.07 -26.66
N GLY A 248 14.90 12.89 -26.30
CA GLY A 248 14.53 12.53 -24.94
C GLY A 248 14.82 11.08 -24.57
N PRO A 249 14.68 10.73 -23.28
CA PRO A 249 15.03 9.41 -22.77
C PRO A 249 14.09 8.32 -23.28
N THR A 250 14.59 7.08 -23.21
CA THR A 250 13.86 5.87 -23.58
C THR A 250 13.75 4.94 -22.39
N ALA A 251 12.53 4.57 -22.01
CA ALA A 251 12.25 3.68 -20.90
C ALA A 251 11.55 2.41 -21.37
N TYR A 252 12.02 1.26 -20.89
CA TYR A 252 11.35 -0.01 -21.12
C TYR A 252 10.65 -0.52 -19.87
N PHE A 253 9.36 -0.79 -20.03
CA PHE A 253 8.53 -1.38 -19.00
C PHE A 253 8.08 -2.77 -19.42
N LYS A 254 8.17 -3.71 -18.47
CA LYS A 254 7.49 -5.00 -18.60
C LYS A 254 6.03 -4.84 -18.17
N ILE A 255 5.11 -5.35 -18.98
CA ILE A 255 3.71 -5.51 -18.63
C ILE A 255 3.57 -6.79 -17.79
N ASN A 256 3.19 -6.64 -16.53
CA ASN A 256 3.04 -7.77 -15.62
C ASN A 256 1.63 -8.34 -15.61
N SER A 257 0.63 -7.47 -15.66
CA SER A 257 -0.77 -7.86 -15.76
C SER A 257 -1.47 -6.98 -16.79
N LEU A 258 -2.36 -7.57 -17.56
CA LEU A 258 -3.19 -6.88 -18.54
C LEU A 258 -4.61 -7.46 -18.47
N ARG A 259 -5.59 -6.59 -18.29
CA ARG A 259 -7.02 -6.88 -18.41
C ARG A 259 -7.62 -5.86 -19.37
N PHE A 260 -8.24 -6.37 -20.43
CA PHE A 260 -8.92 -5.53 -21.41
C PHE A 260 -10.22 -4.99 -20.85
N THR A 261 -10.71 -3.89 -21.41
CA THR A 261 -11.94 -3.22 -20.98
C THR A 261 -13.16 -4.16 -21.05
N LYS A 262 -13.18 -5.04 -22.05
CA LYS A 262 -14.26 -6.04 -22.25
C LYS A 262 -14.35 -7.08 -21.13
N ASP A 263 -13.24 -7.36 -20.45
CA ASP A 263 -13.19 -8.35 -19.38
C ASP A 263 -13.57 -7.74 -18.02
N ILE A 264 -13.78 -6.42 -17.97
CA ILE A 264 -14.10 -5.67 -16.75
C ILE A 264 -15.62 -5.56 -16.61
N PRO A 265 -16.20 -5.99 -15.48
CA PRO A 265 -17.63 -5.91 -15.27
C PRO A 265 -18.08 -4.45 -15.11
N ARG A 266 -19.16 -4.08 -15.82
CA ARG A 266 -19.74 -2.73 -15.78
C ARG A 266 -18.74 -1.64 -16.20
N ALA A 267 -17.89 -1.92 -17.19
CA ALA A 267 -17.05 -0.90 -17.81
C ALA A 267 -17.92 0.12 -18.57
N GLY A 268 -17.61 1.40 -18.42
CA GLY A 268 -18.23 2.49 -19.18
C GLY A 268 -17.50 2.74 -20.50
N GLU A 269 -18.08 3.61 -21.33
CA GLU A 269 -17.46 4.05 -22.58
C GLU A 269 -16.67 5.35 -22.40
N SER A 270 -15.49 5.42 -23.04
CA SER A 270 -14.62 6.59 -23.00
C SER A 270 -15.20 7.73 -23.84
N THR A 271 -15.26 8.93 -23.27
CA THR A 271 -15.63 10.16 -24.01
C THR A 271 -14.39 10.82 -24.64
N SER A 272 -14.59 11.73 -25.59
CA SER A 272 -13.51 12.42 -26.31
C SER A 272 -12.78 13.52 -25.51
N HIS A 273 -13.22 13.80 -24.28
CA HIS A 273 -12.61 14.84 -23.45
C HIS A 273 -11.17 14.49 -23.04
N TYR A 274 -10.35 15.52 -22.83
CA TYR A 274 -9.00 15.37 -22.30
C TYR A 274 -9.06 14.98 -20.82
N PRO A 275 -8.39 13.87 -20.42
CA PRO A 275 -8.40 13.39 -19.05
C PRO A 275 -7.52 14.25 -18.15
N GLU A 276 -7.86 14.25 -16.87
CA GLU A 276 -6.94 14.59 -15.79
C GLU A 276 -5.92 13.46 -15.60
N VAL A 277 -4.67 13.82 -15.30
CA VAL A 277 -3.59 12.85 -15.05
C VAL A 277 -3.21 12.90 -13.58
N ILE A 278 -3.23 11.75 -12.91
CA ILE A 278 -2.81 11.61 -11.52
C ILE A 278 -1.56 10.72 -11.49
N LEU A 279 -0.48 11.24 -10.95
CA LEU A 279 0.79 10.54 -10.76
C LEU A 279 1.04 10.45 -9.25
N ASN A 280 0.95 9.25 -8.68
CA ASN A 280 1.04 9.05 -7.23
C ASN A 280 2.25 8.21 -6.85
N ASN A 281 2.95 8.62 -5.78
CA ASN A 281 4.07 7.93 -5.14
C ASN A 281 5.32 7.76 -6.03
N PHE A 282 5.63 8.75 -6.85
CA PHE A 282 6.89 8.82 -7.59
C PHE A 282 7.83 9.77 -6.84
N ASN A 283 8.56 9.25 -5.85
CA ASN A 283 9.22 10.10 -4.85
C ASN A 283 10.75 10.12 -5.01
N THR A 284 11.33 9.20 -5.77
CA THR A 284 12.78 9.19 -6.03
C THR A 284 13.09 10.04 -7.26
N ARG A 285 14.35 10.44 -7.47
CA ARG A 285 14.77 11.15 -8.70
C ARG A 285 14.39 10.37 -9.96
N LEU A 286 14.61 9.04 -9.97
CA LEU A 286 14.16 8.15 -11.05
C LEU A 286 12.63 8.12 -11.21
N GLY A 287 11.92 8.17 -10.08
CA GLY A 287 10.46 8.25 -10.02
C GLY A 287 9.95 9.53 -10.68
N HIS A 288 10.53 10.69 -10.34
CA HIS A 288 10.22 11.99 -10.94
C HIS A 288 10.44 11.97 -12.46
N THR A 289 11.59 11.52 -12.94
CA THR A 289 11.85 11.38 -14.40
C THR A 289 10.81 10.50 -15.09
N THR A 290 10.46 9.37 -14.46
CA THR A 290 9.45 8.44 -14.98
C THR A 290 8.04 9.06 -14.97
N ALA A 291 7.70 9.81 -13.93
CA ALA A 291 6.43 10.51 -13.79
C ALA A 291 6.29 11.60 -14.86
N ARG A 292 7.33 12.40 -15.06
CA ARG A 292 7.39 13.44 -16.09
C ARG A 292 7.22 12.87 -17.49
N MET A 293 7.90 11.76 -17.78
CA MET A 293 7.70 11.03 -19.05
C MET A 293 6.26 10.54 -19.24
N PHE A 294 5.56 10.08 -18.19
CA PHE A 294 4.13 9.73 -18.31
C PHE A 294 3.23 10.95 -18.47
N ALA A 295 3.56 12.07 -17.83
CA ALA A 295 2.82 13.32 -17.97
C ALA A 295 2.84 13.83 -19.41
N CYS A 296 4.00 13.80 -20.07
CA CYS A 296 4.20 14.26 -21.45
C CYS A 296 3.29 13.58 -22.50
N LEU A 297 2.71 12.43 -22.17
CA LEU A 297 1.81 11.71 -23.09
C LEU A 297 0.44 12.38 -23.22
N PHE A 298 0.05 13.25 -22.28
CA PHE A 298 -1.30 13.81 -22.20
C PHE A 298 -1.28 15.32 -22.39
N PRO A 299 -2.33 15.94 -22.96
CA PRO A 299 -2.43 17.40 -23.02
C PRO A 299 -2.48 18.05 -21.63
N HIS A 300 -1.90 19.24 -21.50
CA HIS A 300 -1.87 20.01 -20.24
C HIS A 300 -3.23 20.47 -19.73
N ASP A 301 -4.19 20.71 -20.63
CA ASP A 301 -5.48 21.31 -20.27
C ASP A 301 -6.55 20.21 -20.11
N PRO A 302 -6.76 19.67 -18.89
CA PRO A 302 -7.82 18.70 -18.65
C PRO A 302 -9.19 19.34 -18.78
N LYS A 303 -10.14 18.59 -19.36
CA LYS A 303 -11.54 19.03 -19.46
C LYS A 303 -12.34 18.39 -18.32
N PHE A 304 -12.48 19.10 -17.21
CA PHE A 304 -13.21 18.66 -16.01
C PHE A 304 -14.69 18.31 -16.29
N THR A 305 -15.29 18.87 -17.34
CA THR A 305 -16.64 18.52 -17.79
C THR A 305 -16.78 17.03 -18.14
N GLY A 306 -15.72 16.42 -18.68
CA GLY A 306 -15.67 15.00 -18.99
C GLY A 306 -15.58 14.10 -17.75
N ARG A 307 -15.13 14.65 -16.62
CA ARG A 307 -14.84 13.94 -15.35
C ARG A 307 -14.02 12.68 -15.55
N ARG A 308 -13.03 12.75 -16.43
CA ARG A 308 -12.22 11.63 -16.89
C ARG A 308 -10.85 11.75 -16.24
N VAL A 309 -10.37 10.65 -15.68
CA VAL A 309 -9.09 10.63 -14.98
C VAL A 309 -8.28 9.38 -15.36
N VAL A 310 -7.02 9.61 -15.66
CA VAL A 310 -6.00 8.58 -15.88
C VAL A 310 -5.05 8.61 -14.70
N THR A 311 -4.86 7.48 -14.04
CA THR A 311 -4.04 7.39 -12.84
C THR A 311 -2.87 6.43 -13.09
N PHE A 312 -1.67 6.91 -12.84
CA PHE A 312 -0.47 6.10 -12.67
C PHE A 312 -0.13 6.10 -11.19
N HIS A 313 -0.38 4.98 -10.53
CA HIS A 313 -0.08 4.83 -9.11
C HIS A 313 1.11 3.90 -8.94
N ASN A 314 2.21 4.42 -8.42
CA ASN A 314 3.36 3.60 -8.07
C ASN A 314 3.15 2.93 -6.71
N GLN A 315 3.31 1.61 -6.69
CA GLN A 315 3.35 0.83 -5.47
C GLN A 315 4.39 -0.28 -5.61
N ARG A 316 5.49 -0.16 -4.86
CA ARG A 316 6.60 -1.14 -4.83
C ARG A 316 7.22 -1.39 -6.21
N ASP A 317 7.53 -0.32 -6.93
CA ASP A 317 8.04 -0.32 -8.32
C ASP A 317 7.10 -0.92 -9.36
N TYR A 318 5.84 -1.17 -8.98
CA TYR A 318 4.77 -1.48 -9.92
C TYR A 318 3.94 -0.23 -10.14
N VAL A 319 3.94 0.24 -11.39
CA VAL A 319 3.09 1.34 -11.81
C VAL A 319 1.76 0.75 -12.27
N PHE A 320 0.72 0.99 -11.47
CA PHE A 320 -0.65 0.60 -11.75
C PHE A 320 -1.30 1.67 -12.61
N PHE A 321 -1.60 1.32 -13.86
CA PHE A 321 -2.39 2.17 -14.74
C PHE A 321 -3.88 1.89 -14.54
N ARG A 322 -4.67 2.94 -14.33
CA ARG A 322 -6.13 2.85 -14.37
C ARG A 322 -6.71 4.06 -15.09
N HIS A 323 -7.85 3.85 -15.73
CA HIS A 323 -8.58 4.89 -16.43
C HIS A 323 -10.04 4.87 -15.93
N HIS A 324 -10.44 5.95 -15.28
CA HIS A 324 -11.74 6.07 -14.64
C HIS A 324 -12.49 7.31 -15.11
N ARG A 325 -13.81 7.26 -14.97
CA ARG A 325 -14.69 8.42 -14.86
C ARG A 325 -15.08 8.57 -13.40
N TYR A 326 -15.05 9.79 -12.88
CA TYR A 326 -15.51 10.06 -11.53
C TYR A 326 -16.83 10.82 -11.53
N GLU A 327 -17.60 10.65 -10.47
CA GLU A 327 -18.77 11.44 -10.17
C GLU A 327 -18.84 11.72 -8.67
N PHE A 328 -18.97 13.00 -8.31
CA PHE A 328 -19.17 13.39 -6.93
C PHE A 328 -20.60 13.10 -6.51
N LYS A 329 -20.76 12.35 -5.42
CA LYS A 329 -22.07 12.16 -4.79
C LYS A 329 -22.49 13.46 -4.09
N LYS A 330 -23.78 13.57 -3.71
CA LYS A 330 -24.36 14.75 -3.03
C LYS A 330 -23.39 15.26 -1.95
N GLU A 331 -23.04 16.55 -2.04
CA GLU A 331 -22.10 17.30 -1.18
C GLU A 331 -20.59 17.06 -1.36
N GLY A 332 -20.12 16.35 -2.39
CA GLY A 332 -18.69 16.28 -2.71
C GLY A 332 -17.84 15.43 -1.76
N GLN A 333 -18.42 14.89 -0.69
CA GLN A 333 -17.70 14.10 0.32
C GLN A 333 -17.13 12.77 -0.21
N LYS A 334 -17.74 12.21 -1.28
CA LYS A 334 -17.34 10.92 -1.86
C LYS A 334 -17.44 10.93 -3.38
N ALA A 335 -16.38 10.47 -4.04
CA ALA A 335 -16.36 10.21 -5.47
C ALA A 335 -16.73 8.75 -5.76
N ALA A 336 -17.69 8.53 -6.65
CA ALA A 336 -17.93 7.24 -7.29
C ALA A 336 -17.03 7.14 -8.53
N LEU A 337 -16.41 5.98 -8.75
CA LEU A 337 -15.54 5.73 -9.90
C LEU A 337 -16.16 4.65 -10.80
N LEU A 338 -16.15 4.91 -12.10
CA LEU A 338 -16.51 3.97 -13.16
C LEU A 338 -15.28 3.73 -14.03
N GLU A 339 -14.93 2.47 -14.30
CA GLU A 339 -13.77 2.16 -15.15
C GLU A 339 -14.10 2.29 -16.62
N LEU A 340 -13.19 2.90 -17.39
CA LEU A 340 -13.36 3.19 -18.82
C LEU A 340 -12.36 2.47 -19.72
N GLY A 341 -11.22 2.03 -19.17
CA GLY A 341 -10.10 1.52 -19.96
C GLY A 341 -9.47 0.27 -19.35
N PRO A 342 -8.41 -0.26 -19.99
CA PRO A 342 -7.73 -1.45 -19.52
C PRO A 342 -7.07 -1.23 -18.16
N ARG A 343 -6.96 -2.32 -17.41
CA ARG A 343 -6.09 -2.38 -16.23
C ARG A 343 -4.79 -3.04 -16.65
N PHE A 344 -3.68 -2.35 -16.47
CA PHE A 344 -2.40 -2.99 -16.58
C PHE A 344 -1.42 -2.51 -15.52
N THR A 345 -0.38 -3.30 -15.32
CA THR A 345 0.71 -2.99 -14.42
C THR A 345 2.02 -2.99 -15.19
N LEU A 346 2.75 -1.89 -15.06
CA LEU A 346 4.07 -1.71 -15.63
C LEU A 346 5.11 -1.89 -14.54
N ARG A 347 6.26 -2.39 -14.95
CA ARG A 347 7.44 -2.45 -14.11
C ARG A 347 8.65 -2.01 -14.92
N LEU A 348 9.32 -0.95 -14.47
CA LEU A 348 10.50 -0.42 -15.13
C LEU A 348 11.60 -1.48 -15.15
N LYS A 349 12.25 -1.63 -16.30
CA LYS A 349 13.37 -2.56 -16.50
C LYS A 349 14.66 -1.83 -16.77
N TRP A 350 14.61 -0.78 -17.58
CA TRP A 350 15.73 0.10 -17.81
C TRP A 350 15.24 1.46 -18.29
N LEU A 351 16.05 2.46 -18.03
CA LEU A 351 15.95 3.83 -18.50
C LEU A 351 17.26 4.16 -19.20
N GLN A 352 17.16 4.68 -20.42
CA GLN A 352 18.26 5.02 -21.30
C GLN A 352 18.21 6.52 -21.62
N LYS A 353 19.37 7.18 -21.61
CA LYS A 353 19.50 8.57 -22.08
C LYS A 353 19.43 8.60 -23.60
N GLY A 354 18.65 9.54 -24.13
CA GLY A 354 18.40 9.67 -25.55
C GLY A 354 17.45 8.61 -26.14
N THR A 355 17.29 8.69 -27.46
CA THR A 355 16.37 7.81 -28.20
C THR A 355 16.86 6.37 -28.26
N PHE A 356 15.99 5.47 -28.73
CA PHE A 356 16.26 4.05 -28.82
C PHE A 356 17.58 3.71 -29.55
N ASP A 357 18.63 3.39 -28.78
CA ASP A 357 19.86 2.80 -29.27
C ASP A 357 20.32 1.59 -28.46
N THR A 358 20.29 0.42 -29.09
CA THR A 358 20.66 -0.85 -28.44
C THR A 358 22.17 -1.08 -28.36
N LYS A 359 22.98 -0.38 -29.15
CA LYS A 359 24.44 -0.69 -29.26
C LYS A 359 25.32 0.19 -28.39
N TRP A 360 25.12 1.50 -28.47
CA TRP A 360 25.97 2.49 -27.80
C TRP A 360 25.18 3.38 -26.84
N GLY A 361 23.96 2.94 -26.53
CA GLY A 361 23.07 3.63 -25.61
C GLY A 361 23.62 3.69 -24.21
N GLU A 362 23.66 4.89 -23.63
CA GLU A 362 23.96 5.07 -22.21
C GLU A 362 22.72 4.80 -21.37
N PHE A 363 22.79 3.82 -20.48
CA PHE A 363 21.72 3.50 -19.56
C PHE A 363 21.91 4.28 -18.27
N GLU A 364 20.97 5.16 -17.96
CA GLU A 364 20.90 5.85 -16.68
C GLU A 364 20.58 4.86 -15.55
N TRP A 365 19.68 3.92 -15.81
CA TRP A 365 19.26 2.95 -14.82
C TRP A 365 18.90 1.61 -15.45
N VAL A 366 19.35 0.52 -14.85
CA VAL A 366 19.01 -0.85 -15.27
C VAL A 366 18.67 -1.69 -14.05
N LEU A 367 17.53 -2.36 -14.08
CA LEU A 367 17.13 -3.28 -13.03
C LEU A 367 17.93 -4.58 -13.08
N LYS A 368 18.99 -4.65 -12.28
CA LYS A 368 19.77 -5.86 -12.06
C LYS A 368 19.16 -6.69 -10.92
N ARG A 369 18.33 -7.66 -11.29
CA ARG A 369 17.52 -8.45 -10.35
C ARG A 369 18.30 -9.00 -9.15
N HIS A 370 19.46 -9.61 -9.39
CA HIS A 370 20.23 -10.29 -8.34
C HIS A 370 20.99 -9.33 -7.41
N GLU A 371 21.32 -8.13 -7.90
CA GLU A 371 22.07 -7.12 -7.15
C GLU A 371 21.15 -6.16 -6.40
N MET A 372 20.00 -5.83 -7.00
CA MET A 372 19.15 -4.72 -6.55
C MET A 372 17.92 -5.19 -5.77
N GLU A 373 17.37 -6.38 -6.06
CA GLU A 373 16.23 -6.93 -5.30
C GLU A 373 16.67 -7.76 -4.07
N THR A 374 17.68 -7.29 -3.35
CA THR A 374 18.18 -7.98 -2.14
C THR A 374 17.19 -7.92 -0.99
N SER A 375 16.53 -6.77 -0.79
CA SER A 375 15.48 -6.56 0.20
C SER A 375 14.11 -6.39 -0.44
N ARG A 376 13.07 -6.91 0.22
CA ARG A 376 11.66 -6.70 -0.17
C ARG A 376 11.12 -5.33 0.23
N ARG A 377 11.94 -4.51 0.91
CA ARG A 377 11.60 -3.17 1.42
C ARG A 377 12.32 -2.04 0.70
N ARG A 378 13.19 -2.37 -0.26
CA ARG A 378 13.86 -1.42 -1.13
C ARG A 378 13.07 -1.27 -2.42
N PHE A 379 12.80 -0.03 -2.80
CA PHE A 379 12.08 0.36 -4.01
C PHE A 379 12.82 1.52 -4.66
N PHE A 380 12.71 1.67 -5.98
CA PHE A 380 13.52 2.59 -6.79
C PHE A 380 12.73 3.72 -7.45
N LEU A 381 11.40 3.58 -7.56
CA LEU A 381 10.49 4.60 -8.10
C LEU A 381 9.83 5.44 -7.00
#